data_AF-A0A967M435-F1
#
_entry.id   AF-A0A967M435-F1
#
_cell.length_a   1.000
_cell.length_b   1.000
_cell.length_c   1.000
_cell.angle_alpha   90.00
_cell.angle_beta   90.00
_cell.angle_gamma   90.00
#
_symmetry.space_group_name_H-M   'P 1'
#
loop_
_entity.id
_entity.type
_entity.pdbx_description
1 polymer ?
#
loop_
_entity_poly.entity_id
_entity_poly.type
_entity_poly.pdbx_seq_one_letter_code
_entity_poly.pdbx_strand_id
1 'polypeptide(L)'
;MKLIGIAIRNLQRRKARMAFLVIGLMVGVATVVALQSLTTAMSADIQHKMENYGANILLTPKSNDLSLNYGGISLGGVSVDARELKQADLDNIYTIPNNRNIAAVAPKVLGAVEVAGEKVLFMGVDANV
;
A
#
# COMPACT_ATOMS: atom_id res chain seq x y z
N MET A 1 26.08 19.05 -54.23
CA MET A 1 25.39 19.86 -53.20
C MET A 1 24.39 18.98 -52.46
N LYS A 2 24.44 18.90 -51.12
CA LYS A 2 23.57 18.00 -50.35
C LYS A 2 22.14 18.58 -50.28
N LEU A 3 21.14 17.79 -50.69
CA LEU A 3 19.71 18.15 -50.76
C LEU A 3 19.17 18.75 -49.45
N ILE A 4 19.67 18.27 -48.30
CA ILE A 4 19.36 18.81 -46.96
C ILE A 4 19.60 20.32 -46.86
N GLY A 5 20.70 20.83 -47.44
CA GLY A 5 21.06 22.24 -47.35
C GLY A 5 20.09 23.15 -48.09
N ILE A 6 19.52 22.67 -49.20
CA ILE A 6 18.51 23.39 -49.97
C ILE A 6 17.19 23.45 -49.20
N ALA A 7 16.79 22.34 -48.56
CA ALA A 7 15.58 22.27 -47.74
C ALA A 7 15.66 23.23 -46.54
N ILE A 8 16.76 23.21 -45.78
CA ILE A 8 16.95 24.08 -44.60
C ILE A 8 16.88 25.57 -45.00
N ARG A 9 17.54 25.95 -46.10
CA ARG A 9 17.55 27.34 -46.57
C ARG A 9 16.19 27.80 -47.10
N ASN A 10 15.37 26.87 -47.60
CA ASN A 10 14.00 27.14 -47.99
C ASN A 10 13.10 27.40 -46.77
N LEU A 11 13.21 26.57 -45.72
CA LEU A 11 12.47 26.74 -44.46
C LEU A 11 12.83 28.07 -43.77
N GLN A 12 14.11 28.47 -43.78
CA GLN A 12 14.57 29.73 -43.19
C GLN A 12 14.06 31.00 -43.89
N ARG A 13 13.62 30.93 -45.16
CA ARG A 13 13.08 32.13 -45.86
C ARG A 13 11.72 32.58 -45.31
N ARG A 14 10.94 31.71 -44.68
CA ARG A 14 9.59 32.03 -44.15
C ARG A 14 9.47 31.69 -42.65
N LYS A 15 10.31 32.34 -41.84
CA LYS A 15 10.46 32.08 -40.39
C LYS A 15 9.15 32.08 -39.60
N ALA A 16 8.26 33.04 -39.87
CA ALA A 16 6.97 33.14 -39.15
C ALA A 16 6.06 31.93 -39.42
N ARG A 17 5.93 31.51 -40.69
CA ARG A 17 5.11 30.35 -41.07
C ARG A 17 5.66 29.05 -40.51
N MET A 18 6.99 28.91 -40.50
CA MET A 18 7.68 27.77 -39.90
C MET A 18 7.48 27.70 -38.39
N ALA A 19 7.59 28.84 -37.69
CA ALA A 19 7.37 28.90 -36.25
C ALA A 19 5.94 28.47 -35.89
N PHE A 20 4.92 28.97 -36.62
CA PHE A 20 3.53 28.56 -36.42
C PHE A 20 3.30 27.06 -36.61
N LEU A 21 3.88 26.47 -37.66
CA LEU A 21 3.77 25.03 -37.90
C LEU A 21 4.44 24.20 -36.81
N VAL A 22 5.64 24.61 -36.36
CA VAL A 22 6.37 23.90 -35.31
C VAL A 22 5.63 23.98 -33.98
N ILE A 23 5.12 25.17 -33.61
CA ILE A 23 4.35 25.34 -32.37
C ILE A 23 3.08 24.49 -32.41
N GLY A 24 2.32 24.53 -33.52
CA GLY A 24 1.11 23.73 -33.65
C GLY A 24 1.38 22.22 -33.54
N LEU A 25 2.42 21.73 -34.23
CA LEU A 25 2.83 20.33 -34.14
C LEU A 25 3.31 19.97 -32.73
N MET A 26 4.09 20.86 -32.09
CA MET A 26 4.60 20.66 -30.75
C MET A 26 3.47 20.54 -29.73
N VAL A 27 2.46 21.42 -29.79
CA VAL A 27 1.29 21.35 -28.91
C VAL A 27 0.54 20.03 -29.10
N GLY A 28 0.32 19.60 -30.35
CA GLY A 28 -0.36 18.34 -30.63
C GLY A 28 0.38 17.13 -30.07
N VAL A 29 1.68 16.99 -30.37
CA VAL A 29 2.50 15.87 -29.90
C VAL A 29 2.66 15.91 -28.38
N ALA A 30 2.90 17.09 -27.80
CA ALA A 30 3.04 17.23 -26.36
C ALA A 30 1.76 16.84 -25.62
N THR A 31 0.59 17.21 -26.14
CA THR A 31 -0.70 16.85 -25.53
C THR A 31 -0.91 15.33 -25.53
N VAL A 32 -0.63 14.67 -26.65
CA VAL A 32 -0.76 13.20 -26.75
C VAL A 32 0.22 12.50 -25.80
N VAL A 33 1.48 12.92 -25.78
CA VAL A 33 2.50 12.33 -24.88
C VAL A 33 2.18 12.60 -23.41
N ALA A 34 1.68 13.78 -23.07
CA ALA A 34 1.28 14.13 -21.71
C ALA A 34 0.11 13.26 -21.24
N LEU A 35 -0.93 13.11 -22.05
CA LEU A 35 -2.07 12.25 -21.74
C LEU A 35 -1.63 10.79 -21.59
N GLN A 36 -0.80 10.28 -22.52
CA GLN A 36 -0.26 8.93 -22.43
C GLN A 36 0.54 8.70 -21.14
N SER A 37 1.43 9.66 -20.81
CA SER A 37 2.28 9.58 -19.61
C SER A 37 1.44 9.61 -18.34
N LEU A 38 0.42 10.48 -18.29
CA LEU A 38 -0.52 10.57 -17.18
C LEU A 38 -1.28 9.25 -17.01
N THR A 39 -1.82 8.68 -18.09
CA THR A 39 -2.53 7.39 -18.02
C THR A 39 -1.61 6.29 -17.51
N THR A 40 -0.39 6.18 -18.02
CA THR A 40 0.57 5.16 -17.55
C THR A 40 0.92 5.34 -16.07
N ALA A 41 1.15 6.58 -15.62
CA ALA A 41 1.43 6.87 -14.22
C ALA A 41 0.23 6.52 -13.32
N MET A 42 -0.99 6.87 -13.72
CA MET A 42 -2.20 6.52 -12.98
C MET A 42 -2.44 5.02 -12.93
N SER A 43 -2.22 4.30 -14.04
CA SER A 43 -2.34 2.83 -14.05
C SER A 43 -1.35 2.17 -13.07
N ALA A 44 -0.11 2.65 -13.02
CA ALA A 44 0.88 2.14 -12.07
C ALA A 44 0.50 2.44 -10.62
N ASP A 45 0.03 3.66 -10.32
CA ASP A 45 -0.44 4.04 -8.98
C ASP A 45 -1.66 3.23 -8.55
N ILE A 46 -2.62 3.01 -9.45
CA ILE A 46 -3.81 2.19 -9.19
C ILE A 46 -3.40 0.74 -8.93
N GLN A 47 -2.49 0.18 -9.73
CA GLN A 47 -2.00 -1.18 -9.55
C GLN A 47 -1.38 -1.36 -8.15
N HIS A 48 -0.49 -0.47 -7.73
CA HIS A 48 0.09 -0.52 -6.38
C HIS A 48 -0.94 -0.34 -5.27
N LYS A 49 -1.93 0.52 -5.47
CA LYS A 49 -3.04 0.65 -4.50
C LYS A 49 -3.86 -0.62 -4.43
N MET A 50 -4.14 -1.28 -5.56
CA MET A 50 -4.88 -2.55 -5.62
C MET A 50 -4.13 -3.70 -4.97
N GLU A 51 -2.80 -3.75 -5.11
CA GLU A 51 -1.95 -4.69 -4.36
C GLU A 51 -2.09 -4.50 -2.85
N ASN A 52 -2.12 -3.25 -2.38
CA ASN A 52 -2.36 -2.90 -0.97
C ASN A 52 -3.82 -3.12 -0.52
N TYR A 53 -4.78 -3.17 -1.44
CA TYR A 53 -6.17 -3.58 -1.17
C TYR A 53 -6.35 -5.11 -1.08
N GLY A 54 -5.28 -5.89 -1.23
CA GLY A 54 -5.28 -7.32 -0.94
C GLY A 54 -5.82 -7.63 0.47
N ALA A 55 -6.06 -8.92 0.74
CA ALA A 55 -6.65 -9.33 2.02
C ALA A 55 -5.77 -8.91 3.21
N ASN A 56 -6.26 -7.99 4.04
CA ASN A 56 -5.66 -7.70 5.34
C ASN A 56 -6.16 -8.73 6.35
N ILE A 57 -5.29 -9.64 6.79
CA ILE A 57 -5.65 -10.76 7.66
C ILE A 57 -5.28 -10.41 9.10
N LEU A 58 -6.27 -10.35 9.99
CA LEU A 58 -6.04 -10.21 11.44
C LEU A 58 -6.11 -11.59 12.10
N LEU A 59 -5.01 -12.01 12.71
CA LEU A 59 -4.94 -13.24 13.50
C LEU A 59 -5.14 -12.89 14.97
N THR A 60 -6.15 -13.48 15.60
CA THR A 60 -6.42 -13.34 17.03
C THR A 60 -6.45 -14.71 17.68
N PRO A 61 -5.97 -14.83 18.93
CA PRO A 61 -6.07 -16.09 19.65
C PRO A 61 -7.55 -16.46 19.86
N LYS A 62 -7.84 -17.76 19.84
CA LYS A 62 -9.18 -18.26 20.11
C LYS A 62 -9.51 -18.06 21.60
N SER A 63 -10.53 -17.28 21.90
CA SER A 63 -11.11 -17.14 23.25
C SER A 63 -12.47 -17.83 23.29
N ASN A 64 -12.78 -18.51 24.40
CA ASN A 64 -14.13 -18.96 24.71
C ASN A 64 -14.72 -18.01 25.74
N ASP A 65 -15.75 -17.25 25.36
CA ASP A 65 -16.46 -16.38 26.28
C ASP A 65 -17.50 -17.20 27.05
N LEU A 66 -17.30 -17.38 28.36
CA LEU A 66 -18.26 -18.08 29.20
C LEU A 66 -19.18 -17.04 29.84
N SER A 67 -20.45 -17.02 29.43
CA SER A 67 -21.47 -16.16 30.03
C SER A 67 -21.94 -16.74 31.37
N LEU A 68 -21.44 -16.17 32.46
CA LEU A 68 -21.85 -16.55 33.81
C LEU A 68 -23.20 -15.88 34.13
N ASN A 69 -24.28 -16.66 34.07
CA ASN A 69 -25.61 -16.24 34.50
C ASN A 69 -25.90 -16.86 35.86
N TYR A 70 -26.05 -16.04 36.91
CA TYR A 70 -26.41 -16.51 38.25
C TYR A 70 -27.67 -15.77 38.73
N GLY A 71 -28.72 -16.53 39.08
CA GLY A 71 -29.95 -15.95 39.63
C GLY A 71 -30.69 -14.97 38.72
N GLY A 72 -30.58 -15.11 37.39
CA GLY A 72 -31.23 -14.22 36.42
C GLY A 72 -30.45 -12.93 36.14
N ILE A 73 -29.28 -12.74 36.74
CA ILE A 73 -28.37 -11.62 36.46
C ILE A 73 -27.21 -12.15 35.61
N SER A 74 -26.99 -11.54 34.45
CA SER A 74 -25.83 -11.83 33.60
C SER A 74 -24.63 -11.06 34.14
N LEU A 75 -23.63 -11.77 34.66
CA LEU A 75 -22.44 -11.17 35.28
C LEU A 75 -21.41 -10.66 34.26
N GLY A 76 -21.78 -10.51 32.98
CA GLY A 76 -20.85 -10.20 31.89
C GLY A 76 -20.03 -11.42 31.49
N GLY A 77 -19.66 -11.49 30.20
CA GLY A 77 -18.79 -12.56 29.71
C GLY A 77 -17.39 -12.40 30.27
N VAL A 78 -16.91 -13.42 31.00
CA VAL A 78 -15.49 -13.51 31.37
C VAL A 78 -14.86 -14.43 30.32
N SER A 79 -13.85 -13.92 29.60
CA SER A 79 -13.07 -14.74 28.68
C SER A 79 -12.21 -15.70 29.50
N VAL A 80 -12.61 -16.96 29.57
CA VAL A 80 -11.90 -18.00 30.33
C VAL A 80 -11.00 -18.72 29.33
N ASP A 81 -9.67 -18.64 29.50
CA ASP A 81 -8.65 -19.23 28.60
C ASP A 81 -8.29 -18.41 27.34
N ALA A 82 -8.30 -17.07 27.42
CA ALA A 82 -7.68 -16.24 26.38
C ALA A 82 -6.15 -16.45 26.37
N ARG A 83 -5.66 -17.28 25.45
CA ARG A 83 -4.22 -17.53 25.28
C ARG A 83 -3.57 -16.42 24.47
N GLU A 84 -2.34 -16.08 24.79
CA GLU A 84 -1.54 -15.21 23.93
C GLU A 84 -1.01 -16.00 22.72
N LEU A 85 -0.84 -15.32 21.58
CA LEU A 85 -0.12 -15.89 20.44
C LEU A 85 1.37 -15.95 20.79
N LYS A 86 1.97 -17.12 20.70
CA LYS A 86 3.40 -17.30 20.98
C LYS A 86 4.20 -16.92 19.74
N GLN A 87 5.45 -16.53 19.94
CA GLN A 87 6.34 -16.20 18.82
C GLN A 87 6.56 -17.40 17.88
N ALA A 88 6.59 -18.62 18.41
CA ALA A 88 6.64 -19.85 17.62
C ALA A 88 5.42 -20.06 16.70
N ASP A 89 4.29 -19.41 17.00
CA ASP A 89 3.09 -19.51 16.16
C ASP A 89 3.21 -18.66 14.88
N LEU A 90 4.17 -17.72 14.82
CA LEU A 90 4.42 -16.90 13.62
C LEU A 90 4.89 -17.75 12.43
N ASP A 91 5.64 -18.83 12.68
CA ASP A 91 6.09 -19.74 11.62
C ASP A 91 4.91 -20.38 10.88
N ASN A 92 3.77 -20.55 11.56
CA ASN A 92 2.56 -21.10 10.96
C ASN A 92 1.94 -20.16 9.92
N ILE A 93 2.22 -18.85 9.97
CA ILE A 93 1.75 -17.90 8.94
C ILE A 93 2.27 -18.29 7.57
N TYR A 94 3.50 -18.81 7.49
CA TYR A 94 4.08 -19.29 6.24
C TYR A 94 3.56 -20.65 5.79
N THR A 95 2.67 -21.30 6.54
CA THR A 95 2.02 -22.54 6.11
C THR A 95 0.69 -22.30 5.39
N ILE A 96 0.19 -21.06 5.37
CA ILE A 96 -1.09 -20.75 4.71
C ILE A 96 -0.99 -20.93 3.19
N PRO A 97 -2.07 -21.36 2.52
CA PRO A 97 -2.11 -21.37 1.06
C PRO A 97 -1.81 -19.97 0.50
N ASN A 98 -0.97 -19.91 -0.53
CA ASN A 98 -0.48 -18.64 -1.12
C ASN A 98 0.33 -17.74 -0.16
N ASN A 99 1.06 -18.31 0.81
CA ASN A 99 2.03 -17.60 1.66
C ASN A 99 2.98 -16.66 0.88
N ARG A 100 3.30 -16.99 -0.38
CA ARG A 100 4.14 -16.18 -1.28
C ARG A 100 3.54 -14.82 -1.63
N ASN A 101 2.24 -14.63 -1.39
CA ASN A 101 1.51 -13.39 -1.64
C ASN A 101 1.40 -12.52 -0.37
N ILE A 102 1.99 -12.94 0.75
CA ILE A 102 2.04 -12.12 1.96
C ILE A 102 3.07 -11.02 1.74
N ALA A 103 2.61 -9.77 1.63
CA ALA A 103 3.48 -8.62 1.40
C ALA A 103 4.24 -8.19 2.67
N ALA A 104 3.59 -8.30 3.84
CA ALA A 104 4.17 -7.97 5.14
C ALA A 104 3.40 -8.67 6.26
N VAL A 105 4.08 -8.95 7.37
CA VAL A 105 3.48 -9.40 8.64
C VAL A 105 3.83 -8.36 9.69
N ALA A 106 2.85 -7.93 10.49
CA ALA A 106 3.06 -6.93 11.55
C ALA A 106 2.60 -7.50 12.90
N PRO A 107 3.44 -8.28 13.60
CA PRO A 107 3.11 -8.84 14.90
C PRO A 107 2.95 -7.74 15.94
N LYS A 108 1.77 -7.67 16.56
CA LYS A 108 1.45 -6.65 17.55
C LYS A 108 1.73 -7.17 18.96
N VAL A 109 2.60 -6.48 19.68
CA VAL A 109 3.00 -6.85 21.05
C VAL A 109 2.35 -5.88 22.02
N LEU A 110 1.75 -6.42 23.09
CA LEU A 110 1.08 -5.67 24.15
C LEU A 110 1.69 -6.08 25.48
N GLY A 111 2.07 -5.11 26.30
CA GLY A 111 2.64 -5.38 27.62
C GLY A 111 2.48 -4.20 28.55
N ALA A 112 2.22 -4.45 29.83
CA ALA A 112 2.25 -3.42 30.85
C ALA A 112 3.70 -3.09 31.19
N VAL A 113 4.07 -1.82 31.14
CA VAL A 113 5.38 -1.32 31.54
C VAL A 113 5.21 -0.24 32.61
N GLU A 114 6.20 -0.12 33.49
CA GLU A 114 6.19 0.92 34.51
C GLU A 114 7.06 2.09 34.06
N VAL A 115 6.45 3.27 33.94
CA VAL A 115 7.13 4.51 33.58
C VAL A 115 6.89 5.50 34.70
N ALA A 116 7.96 5.95 35.35
CA ALA A 116 7.92 6.93 36.44
C ALA A 116 6.96 6.55 37.60
N GLY A 117 6.82 5.26 37.90
CA GLY A 117 5.95 4.76 38.97
C GLY A 117 4.49 4.56 38.58
N GLU A 118 4.11 4.84 37.34
CA GLU A 118 2.79 4.53 36.78
C GLU A 118 2.85 3.32 35.85
N LYS A 119 1.91 2.39 36.01
CA LYS A 119 1.72 1.28 35.08
C LYS A 119 0.98 1.77 33.84
N VAL A 120 1.65 1.73 32.71
CA VAL A 120 1.10 2.11 31.41
C VAL A 120 1.08 0.91 30.48
N LEU A 121 0.07 0.83 29.61
CA LEU A 121 0.01 -0.20 28.58
C LEU A 121 0.87 0.24 27.40
N PHE A 122 1.88 -0.54 27.07
CA PHE A 122 2.72 -0.34 25.90
C PHE A 122 2.28 -1.25 24.77
N MET A 123 2.30 -0.70 23.56
CA MET A 123 1.89 -1.37 22.33
C MET A 123 2.97 -1.12 21.27
N GLY A 124 3.51 -2.20 20.71
CA GLY A 124 4.56 -2.14 19.71
C GLY A 124 4.30 -3.12 18.57
N VAL A 125 5.12 -3.01 17.53
CA VAL A 125 5.19 -3.98 16.43
C VAL A 125 6.63 -4.48 16.30
N ASP A 126 6.80 -5.78 16.06
CA ASP A 126 8.11 -6.31 15.71
C ASP A 126 8.36 -6.06 14.22
N ALA A 127 9.49 -5.42 13.90
CA ALA A 127 9.86 -5.04 12.54
C ALA A 127 10.79 -6.06 11.85
N ASN A 128 11.21 -7.11 12.56
CA ASN A 128 12.18 -8.10 12.08
C ASN A 128 11.55 -9.44 11.64
N VAL A 129 10.23 -9.47 11.41
CA VAL A 129 9.46 -10.67 11.00
C VAL A 129 9.08 -10.59 9.53
#